data_AF-A0A9D6QHB1-F1
#
_entry.id   AF-A0A9D6QHB1-F1
#
_cell.length_a   1.000
_cell.length_b   1.000
_cell.length_c   1.000
_cell.angle_alpha   90.00
_cell.angle_beta   90.00
_cell.angle_gamma   90.00
#
_symmetry.space_group_name_H-M   'P 1'
#
loop_
_entity.id
_entity.type
_entity.pdbx_description
1 polymer ?
#
loop_
_entity_poly.entity_id
_entity_poly.type
_entity_poly.pdbx_seq_one_letter_code
_entity_poly.pdbx_strand_id
1 'polypeptide(L)'
;RCVVHIARKSAEAMREFLGRSLPIDLDTVIAGAILADVGKLLEYERVDGKARQSERGKLLRHPFTGVALAMECGVPDRVCHIIAAHAAEGSHVKRSTEALIVHHADFMSYEPFQNLTR
;
A
#
# COMPACT_ATOMS: atom_id res chain seq x y z
N ARG A 1 -2.19 -7.24 7.60
CA ARG A 1 -0.96 -8.06 7.83
C ARG A 1 -0.69 -9.08 6.73
N CYS A 2 -1.71 -9.70 6.10
CA CYS A 2 -1.53 -10.64 4.97
C CYS A 2 -0.64 -10.07 3.84
N VAL A 3 -0.93 -8.84 3.38
CA VAL A 3 -0.20 -8.13 2.32
C VAL A 3 1.32 -8.09 2.55
N VAL A 4 1.76 -7.82 3.79
CA VAL A 4 3.20 -7.74 4.14
C VAL A 4 3.91 -9.06 3.87
N HIS A 5 3.29 -10.18 4.23
CA HIS A 5 3.88 -11.49 4.03
C HIS A 5 3.93 -11.88 2.56
N ILE A 6 2.86 -11.60 1.80
CA ILE A 6 2.82 -11.83 0.35
C ILE A 6 3.88 -10.98 -0.34
N ALA A 7 3.89 -9.67 -0.11
CA ALA A 7 4.85 -8.73 -0.71
C ALA A 7 6.29 -9.12 -0.43
N ARG A 8 6.62 -9.45 0.84
CA ARG A 8 7.96 -9.91 1.22
C ARG A 8 8.34 -11.18 0.47
N LYS A 9 7.48 -12.20 0.44
CA LYS A 9 7.77 -13.49 -0.20
C LYS A 9 7.91 -13.35 -1.71
N SER A 10 7.08 -12.53 -2.35
CA SER A 10 7.20 -12.18 -3.76
C SER A 10 8.52 -11.46 -4.06
N ALA A 11 8.90 -10.48 -3.23
CA ALA A 11 10.18 -9.77 -3.39
C ALA A 11 11.39 -10.69 -3.19
N GLU A 12 11.37 -11.59 -2.20
CA GLU A 12 12.41 -12.60 -1.98
C GLU A 12 12.59 -13.48 -3.24
N ALA A 13 11.50 -14.01 -3.79
CA ALA A 13 11.54 -14.81 -5.01
C ALA A 13 12.03 -14.01 -6.22
N MET A 14 11.54 -12.78 -6.42
CA MET A 14 12.01 -11.92 -7.51
C MET A 14 13.50 -11.59 -7.37
N ARG A 15 14.02 -11.38 -6.15
CA ARG A 15 15.45 -11.18 -5.95
C ARG A 15 16.26 -12.43 -6.28
N GLU A 16 15.77 -13.62 -5.90
CA GLU A 16 16.42 -14.88 -6.20
C GLU A 16 16.58 -15.10 -7.72
N PHE A 17 15.50 -14.91 -8.48
CA PHE A 17 15.47 -15.23 -9.90
C PHE A 17 15.86 -14.06 -10.82
N LEU A 18 15.63 -12.81 -10.40
CA LEU A 18 15.77 -11.61 -11.23
C LEU A 18 16.77 -10.58 -10.66
N GLY A 19 17.27 -10.77 -9.43
CA GLY A 19 17.96 -9.73 -8.67
C GLY A 19 19.23 -9.15 -9.30
N ARG A 20 19.86 -9.84 -10.27
CA ARG A 20 20.99 -9.30 -11.04
C ARG A 20 20.56 -8.20 -12.02
N SER A 21 19.38 -8.35 -12.62
CA SER A 21 18.84 -7.44 -13.63
C SER A 21 17.82 -6.46 -13.05
N LEU A 22 17.21 -6.82 -11.91
CA LEU A 22 16.17 -6.06 -11.24
C LEU A 22 16.51 -5.93 -9.75
N PRO A 23 17.27 -4.89 -9.35
CA PRO A 23 17.50 -4.57 -7.95
C PRO A 23 16.15 -4.30 -7.26
N ILE A 24 15.98 -4.88 -6.06
CA ILE A 24 14.78 -4.70 -5.23
C ILE A 24 15.24 -4.42 -3.81
N ASP A 25 14.79 -3.29 -3.26
CA ASP A 25 15.00 -2.95 -1.86
C ASP A 25 13.91 -3.60 -0.99
N LEU A 26 14.29 -4.65 -0.26
CA LEU A 26 13.36 -5.41 0.57
C LEU A 26 12.82 -4.61 1.76
N ASP A 27 13.62 -3.68 2.32
CA ASP A 27 13.17 -2.83 3.43
C ASP A 27 12.11 -1.85 2.95
N THR A 28 12.30 -1.30 1.75
CA THR A 28 11.30 -0.43 1.10
C THR A 28 10.01 -1.20 0.81
N VAL A 29 10.07 -2.44 0.29
CA VAL A 29 8.88 -3.29 0.11
C VAL A 29 8.15 -3.53 1.43
N ILE A 30 8.86 -3.95 2.47
CA ILE A 30 8.27 -4.31 3.76
C ILE A 30 7.66 -3.07 4.44
N ALA A 31 8.42 -1.96 4.51
CA ALA A 31 7.94 -0.72 5.10
C ALA A 31 6.72 -0.18 4.33
N GLY A 32 6.78 -0.18 3.00
CA GLY A 32 5.66 0.23 2.15
C GLY A 32 4.42 -0.63 2.35
N ALA A 33 4.56 -1.96 2.43
CA ALA A 33 3.44 -2.86 2.68
C ALA A 33 2.83 -2.71 4.08
N ILE A 34 3.63 -2.35 5.09
CA ILE A 34 3.13 -2.04 6.43
C ILE A 34 2.31 -0.75 6.44
N LEU A 35 2.77 0.26 5.70
CA LEU A 35 2.21 1.62 5.75
C LEU A 35 1.20 1.93 4.64
N ALA A 36 1.03 1.07 3.64
CA ALA A 36 0.19 1.31 2.46
C ALA A 36 -1.20 1.87 2.81
N ASP A 37 -1.82 1.33 3.85
CA ASP A 37 -3.19 1.68 4.27
C ASP A 37 -3.25 2.60 5.50
N VAL A 38 -2.14 3.18 5.97
CA VAL A 38 -2.11 3.95 7.24
C VAL A 38 -3.08 5.14 7.24
N GLY A 39 -3.33 5.74 6.06
CA GLY A 39 -4.29 6.83 5.89
C GLY A 39 -5.75 6.43 6.12
N LYS A 40 -6.10 5.13 6.16
CA LYS A 40 -7.49 4.68 6.44
C LYS A 40 -7.98 5.15 7.81
N LEU A 41 -7.06 5.36 8.76
CA LEU A 41 -7.37 5.93 10.07
C LEU A 41 -7.90 7.37 10.01
N LEU A 42 -7.60 8.09 8.92
CA LEU A 42 -8.06 9.45 8.67
C LEU A 42 -9.21 9.49 7.66
N GLU A 43 -9.26 8.52 6.74
CA GLU A 43 -10.36 8.39 5.77
C GLU A 43 -11.68 7.94 6.42
N TYR A 44 -11.60 7.13 7.48
CA TYR A 44 -12.76 6.64 8.21
C TYR A 44 -12.79 7.15 9.65
N GLU A 45 -14.00 7.40 10.15
CA GLU A 45 -14.26 7.73 11.55
C GLU A 45 -15.26 6.74 12.14
N ARG A 46 -15.28 6.63 13.48
CA ARG A 46 -16.30 5.87 14.22
C ARG A 46 -17.31 6.83 14.83
N VAL A 47 -18.57 6.67 14.44
CA VAL A 47 -19.71 7.38 15.04
C VAL A 47 -20.75 6.33 15.44
N ASP A 48 -21.20 6.39 16.69
CA ASP A 48 -22.14 5.41 17.28
C ASP A 48 -21.71 3.95 17.08
N GLY A 49 -20.41 3.69 17.22
CA GLY A 49 -19.82 2.36 17.07
C GLY A 49 -19.68 1.86 15.62
N LYS A 50 -20.19 2.59 14.62
CA LYS A 50 -20.13 2.24 13.20
C LYS A 50 -19.02 3.01 12.50
N ALA A 51 -18.27 2.33 11.63
CA ALA A 51 -17.30 2.97 10.76
C ALA A 51 -18.04 3.64 9.59
N ARG A 52 -17.73 4.92 9.34
CA ARG A 52 -18.21 5.67 8.17
C ARG A 52 -17.07 6.50 7.59
N GLN A 53 -17.17 6.88 6.32
CA GLN A 53 -16.19 7.77 5.71
C GLN A 53 -16.27 9.16 6.37
N SER A 54 -15.13 9.73 6.75
CA SER A 54 -15.04 11.05 7.36
C SER A 54 -15.19 12.15 6.31
N GLU A 55 -15.48 13.40 6.73
CA GLU A 55 -15.46 14.56 5.81
C GLU A 55 -14.10 14.71 5.13
N ARG A 56 -13.01 14.43 5.85
CA ARG A 56 -11.67 14.38 5.26
C ARG A 56 -11.55 13.28 4.22
N GLY A 57 -12.05 12.07 4.51
CA GLY A 57 -11.99 10.92 3.62
C GLY A 57 -12.76 11.10 2.31
N LYS A 58 -13.84 11.90 2.33
CA LYS A 58 -14.58 12.28 1.12
C LYS A 58 -13.75 13.15 0.17
N LEU A 59 -12.83 13.95 0.71
CA LEU A 59 -11.98 14.88 -0.05
C LEU A 59 -10.61 14.28 -0.37
N LEU A 60 -10.04 13.52 0.57
CA LEU A 60 -8.68 13.01 0.56
C LEU A 60 -8.67 11.53 0.96
N ARG A 61 -8.55 10.65 -0.04
CA ARG A 61 -8.46 9.19 0.17
C ARG A 61 -7.21 8.80 0.95
N HIS A 62 -7.21 7.56 1.49
CA HIS A 62 -6.11 7.06 2.31
C HIS A 62 -4.71 7.15 1.70
N PRO A 63 -4.48 7.08 0.37
CA PRO A 63 -3.12 7.21 -0.16
C PRO A 63 -2.54 8.60 0.08
N PHE A 64 -3.34 9.66 -0.12
CA PHE A 64 -2.91 11.04 0.11
C PHE A 64 -2.69 11.33 1.60
N THR A 65 -3.66 10.96 2.44
CA THR A 65 -3.57 11.20 3.89
C THR A 65 -2.49 10.33 4.54
N GLY A 66 -2.25 9.12 4.00
CA GLY A 66 -1.18 8.24 4.43
C GLY A 66 0.21 8.77 4.07
N VAL A 67 0.39 9.33 2.87
CA VAL A 67 1.64 10.01 2.48
C VAL A 67 1.92 11.20 3.40
N ALA A 68 0.92 12.06 3.65
CA ALA A 68 1.09 13.21 4.53
C ALA A 68 1.57 12.79 5.93
N LEU A 69 0.90 11.79 6.54
CA LEU A 69 1.28 11.27 7.86
C LEU A 69 2.67 10.63 7.87
N ALA A 70 3.03 9.88 6.82
CA ALA A 70 4.33 9.23 6.72
C ALA A 70 5.46 10.26 6.60
N MET A 71 5.28 11.30 5.79
CA MET A 71 6.25 12.38 5.63
C MET A 71 6.46 13.17 6.93
N GLU A 72 5.40 13.46 7.68
CA GLU A 72 5.50 14.09 9.01
C GLU A 72 6.34 13.26 10.00
N CYS A 73 6.32 11.93 9.84
CA CYS A 73 7.13 11.01 10.65
C CYS A 73 8.57 10.82 10.12
N GLY A 74 8.97 11.53 9.05
CA GLY A 74 10.29 11.39 8.42
C GLY A 74 10.47 10.08 7.64
N VAL A 75 9.37 9.43 7.22
CA VAL A 75 9.44 8.24 6.37
C VAL A 75 10.01 8.63 4.99
N PRO A 76 10.99 7.89 4.43
CA PRO A 76 11.60 8.23 3.16
C PRO A 76 10.62 8.22 1.97
N ASP A 77 10.85 9.10 0.98
CA ASP A 77 10.01 9.26 -0.22
C ASP A 77 9.76 7.94 -0.98
N ARG A 78 10.75 7.04 -1.02
CA ARG A 78 10.59 5.72 -1.68
C ARG A 78 9.51 4.86 -1.05
N VAL A 79 9.31 4.97 0.27
CA VAL A 79 8.24 4.29 1.00
C VAL A 79 6.93 5.06 0.84
N CYS A 80 6.97 6.39 0.93
CA CYS A 80 5.81 7.25 0.65
C CYS A 80 5.25 7.02 -0.76
N HIS A 81 6.10 6.75 -1.76
CA HIS A 81 5.68 6.41 -3.12
C HIS A 81 4.85 5.13 -3.17
N ILE A 82 5.18 4.12 -2.37
CA ILE A 82 4.37 2.91 -2.23
C ILE A 82 3.00 3.26 -1.65
N ILE A 83 2.96 4.08 -0.59
CA ILE A 83 1.70 4.52 0.02
C ILE A 83 0.84 5.25 -1.02
N ALA A 84 1.45 6.17 -1.79
CA ALA A 84 0.76 6.93 -2.82
C ALA A 84 0.21 6.04 -3.96
N ALA A 85 0.97 5.02 -4.36
CA ALA A 85 0.75 4.32 -5.62
C ALA A 85 0.23 2.87 -5.48
N HIS A 86 0.07 2.32 -4.27
CA HIS A 86 -0.41 0.95 -4.11
C HIS A 86 -1.87 0.76 -4.56
N ALA A 87 -2.70 1.82 -4.53
CA ALA A 87 -4.11 1.77 -4.88
C ALA A 87 -4.38 2.32 -6.31
N ALA A 88 -5.62 2.77 -6.55
CA ALA A 88 -6.08 3.26 -7.86
C ALA A 88 -5.31 4.50 -8.35
N GLU A 89 -4.86 5.36 -7.43
CA GLU A 89 -4.03 6.54 -7.70
C GLU A 89 -2.76 6.17 -8.46
N GLY A 90 -2.20 4.99 -8.17
CA GLY A 90 -1.03 4.47 -8.86
C GLY A 90 -1.23 4.24 -10.35
N SER A 91 -2.47 4.18 -10.86
CA SER A 91 -2.74 4.08 -12.30
C SER A 91 -2.47 5.37 -13.06
N HIS A 92 -2.30 6.49 -12.35
CA HIS A 92 -1.98 7.79 -12.93
C HIS A 92 -0.50 8.18 -12.77
N VAL A 93 0.32 7.32 -12.17
CA VAL A 93 1.75 7.56 -11.95
C VAL A 93 2.58 6.32 -12.28
N LYS A 94 3.88 6.50 -12.50
CA LYS A 94 4.79 5.35 -12.67
C LYS A 94 5.09 4.73 -11.32
N ARG A 95 4.60 3.52 -11.07
CA ARG A 95 4.98 2.72 -9.89
C ARG A 95 6.46 2.33 -9.96
N SER A 96 7.15 2.39 -8.82
CA SER A 96 8.46 1.74 -8.68
C SER A 96 8.29 0.22 -8.69
N THR A 97 9.40 -0.51 -8.82
CA THR A 97 9.40 -1.98 -8.71
C THR A 97 8.78 -2.43 -7.38
N GLU A 98 9.17 -1.81 -6.28
CA GLU A 98 8.67 -2.11 -4.95
C GLU A 98 7.17 -1.77 -4.81
N ALA A 99 6.72 -0.65 -5.39
CA ALA A 99 5.31 -0.29 -5.39
C ALA A 99 4.45 -1.25 -6.22
N LEU A 100 4.98 -1.78 -7.34
CA LEU A 100 4.32 -2.83 -8.12
C LEU A 100 4.17 -4.12 -7.30
N ILE A 101 5.21 -4.53 -6.59
CA ILE A 101 5.16 -5.72 -5.73
C ILE A 101 4.08 -5.56 -4.66
N VAL A 102 4.04 -4.41 -3.98
CA VAL A 102 3.04 -4.15 -2.93
C VAL A 102 1.63 -4.03 -3.50
N HIS A 103 1.45 -3.34 -4.63
CA HIS A 103 0.16 -3.25 -5.33
C HIS A 103 -0.39 -4.64 -5.67
N HIS A 104 0.41 -5.48 -6.32
CA HIS A 104 -0.04 -6.83 -6.67
C HIS A 104 -0.25 -7.71 -5.44
N ALA A 105 0.59 -7.59 -4.40
CA ALA A 105 0.38 -8.32 -3.14
C ALA A 105 -0.95 -7.95 -2.46
N ASP A 106 -1.32 -6.67 -2.48
CA ASP A 106 -2.58 -6.19 -1.93
C ASP A 106 -3.76 -6.75 -2.73
N PHE A 107 -3.74 -6.56 -4.06
CA PHE A 107 -4.82 -7.00 -4.94
C PHE A 107 -4.97 -8.53 -5.01
N MET A 108 -3.87 -9.30 -5.01
CA MET A 108 -3.92 -10.77 -4.89
C MET A 108 -4.66 -11.22 -3.62
N SER A 109 -4.59 -10.44 -2.55
CA SER A 109 -5.28 -10.75 -1.29
C SER A 109 -6.69 -10.17 -1.19
N TYR A 110 -7.04 -9.19 -2.03
CA TYR A 110 -8.32 -8.48 -2.01
C TYR A 110 -9.31 -8.98 -3.07
N GLU A 111 -8.88 -9.13 -4.32
CA GLU A 111 -9.73 -9.50 -5.45
C GLU A 111 -10.48 -10.83 -5.26
N PRO A 112 -9.90 -11.90 -4.66
CA PRO A 112 -10.64 -13.14 -4.44
C PRO A 112 -11.92 -12.96 -3.62
N PHE A 113 -11.95 -11.98 -2.70
CA PHE A 113 -13.14 -11.69 -1.90
C PHE A 113 -14.29 -11.09 -2.73
N GLN A 114 -14.02 -10.50 -3.89
CA GLN A 114 -15.05 -9.95 -4.78
C GLN A 114 -15.84 -11.04 -5.50
N ASN A 115 -15.27 -12.24 -5.63
CA ASN A 115 -15.92 -13.39 -6.26
C ASN A 115 -16.76 -14.21 -5.28
N LEU A 116 -16.70 -13.91 -3.97
CA LEU A 116 -17.51 -14.60 -2.98
C LEU A 116 -18.96 -14.12 -3.12
N THR A 117 -19.82 -14.97 -3.68
CA THR A 117 -21.26 -14.78 -3.62
C THR A 117 -21.68 -14.72 -2.15
N ARG A 118 -22.27 -13.60 -1.73
CA ARG A 118 -22.90 -13.47 -0.41
C ARG A 118 -24.35 -13.93 -0.45
#